data_AF-A0A931U930-F1
#
_entry.id   AF-A0A931U930-F1
#
_cell.length_a   1.000
_cell.length_b   1.000
_cell.length_c   1.000
_cell.angle_alpha   90.00
_cell.angle_beta   90.00
_cell.angle_gamma   90.00
#
_symmetry.space_group_name_H-M   'P 1'
#
loop_
_entity.id
_entity.type
_entity.pdbx_description
1 polymer ?
#
loop_
_entity_poly.entity_id
_entity_poly.type
_entity_poly.pdbx_seq_one_letter_code
_entity_poly.pdbx_strand_id
1 'polypeptide(L)'
;MEATKKCKDCQSEIDAKAKKCPHCQTDLRSWPARHPILALILAFVVIPPVVGLFVTGSSSQKKDTATSSTTQQPKSEVQQELPKPTPMKIAVRDLADDFDANQVAAEVKWKDKFVEFSATISNITESGISFHNVATKDFSLTQISCRVEDKTQLLPLKNGQTVTVRGVVGTQTIGVIEVRQCEIAS
;
A
#
# COMPACT_ATOMS: atom_id res chain seq x y z
N MET A 1 38.63 -33.30 -34.66
CA MET A 1 37.35 -34.01 -34.47
C MET A 1 36.49 -33.10 -33.61
N GLU A 2 35.44 -32.52 -34.18
CA GLU A 2 34.50 -31.72 -33.40
C GLU A 2 33.66 -32.65 -32.54
N ALA A 3 33.55 -32.34 -31.24
CA ALA A 3 32.75 -33.15 -30.32
C ALA A 3 31.27 -32.89 -30.61
N THR A 4 30.48 -33.95 -30.77
CA THR A 4 29.04 -33.88 -31.03
C THR A 4 28.24 -34.41 -29.84
N LYS A 5 26.99 -33.95 -29.72
CA LYS A 5 26.00 -34.42 -28.74
C LYS A 5 24.65 -34.61 -29.42
N LYS A 6 23.76 -35.40 -28.82
CA LYS A 6 22.38 -35.55 -29.31
C LYS A 6 21.49 -34.44 -28.75
N CYS A 7 20.64 -33.86 -29.60
CA CYS A 7 19.61 -32.92 -29.17
C CYS A 7 18.58 -33.62 -28.27
N LYS A 8 18.17 -32.99 -27.17
CA LYS A 8 17.22 -33.61 -26.22
C LYS A 8 15.82 -33.79 -26.79
N ASP A 9 15.39 -32.88 -27.67
CA ASP A 9 14.01 -32.90 -28.20
C ASP A 9 13.88 -33.67 -29.52
N CYS A 10 14.77 -33.41 -30.49
CA CYS A 10 14.69 -34.04 -31.83
C CYS A 10 15.73 -35.12 -32.09
N GLN A 11 16.60 -35.43 -31.12
CA GLN A 11 17.63 -36.49 -31.16
C GLN A 11 18.67 -36.41 -32.29
N SER A 12 18.66 -35.35 -33.11
CA SER A 12 19.67 -35.14 -34.15
C SER A 12 21.06 -34.88 -33.54
N GLU A 13 22.10 -35.29 -34.25
CA GLU A 13 23.49 -35.01 -33.86
C GLU A 13 23.82 -33.55 -34.14
N ILE A 14 24.34 -32.87 -33.13
CA ILE A 14 24.63 -31.45 -33.15
C ILE A 14 25.98 -31.19 -32.49
N ASP A 15 26.59 -30.05 -32.79
CA ASP A 15 27.82 -29.63 -32.15
C ASP A 15 27.68 -29.56 -30.62
N ALA A 16 28.70 -30.02 -29.88
CA ALA A 16 28.67 -30.05 -28.43
C ALA A 16 28.47 -28.67 -27.79
N LYS A 17 28.90 -27.59 -28.46
CA LYS A 17 28.79 -26.20 -27.99
C LYS A 17 27.51 -25.51 -28.48
N ALA A 18 26.67 -26.17 -29.27
CA ALA A 18 25.41 -25.58 -29.74
C ALA A 18 24.50 -25.19 -28.57
N LYS A 19 24.11 -23.90 -28.56
CA LYS A 19 23.15 -23.31 -27.60
C LYS A 19 21.71 -23.42 -28.07
N LYS A 20 21.49 -23.55 -29.38
CA LYS A 20 20.18 -23.74 -30.02
C LYS A 20 20.31 -24.84 -31.06
N CYS A 21 19.31 -25.71 -31.18
CA CYS A 21 19.33 -26.77 -32.18
C CYS A 21 19.03 -26.22 -33.58
N PRO A 22 19.84 -26.50 -34.61
CA PRO A 22 19.59 -26.00 -35.97
C PRO A 22 18.37 -26.67 -36.64
N HIS A 23 18.02 -27.89 -36.24
CA HIS A 23 16.93 -28.66 -36.86
C HIS A 23 15.56 -28.36 -36.27
N CYS A 24 15.44 -28.35 -34.93
CA CYS A 24 14.15 -28.14 -34.25
C CYS A 24 14.03 -26.78 -33.55
N GLN A 25 15.09 -25.96 -33.56
CA GLN A 25 15.14 -24.65 -32.93
C GLN A 25 14.94 -24.64 -31.40
N THR A 26 14.93 -25.79 -30.74
CA THR A 26 14.85 -25.82 -29.27
C THR A 26 16.13 -25.27 -28.65
N ASP A 27 15.98 -24.45 -27.60
CA ASP A 27 17.09 -23.96 -26.79
C ASP A 27 17.68 -25.15 -26.00
N LEU A 28 19.00 -25.20 -25.91
CA LEU A 28 19.76 -26.31 -25.28
C LEU A 28 20.51 -25.87 -24.03
N ARG A 29 20.46 -24.57 -23.68
CA ARG A 29 21.08 -24.06 -22.46
C ARG A 29 20.42 -24.67 -21.23
N SER A 30 21.17 -24.82 -20.13
CA SER A 30 20.58 -25.20 -18.86
C SER A 30 19.60 -24.11 -18.38
N TRP A 31 18.59 -24.51 -17.61
CA TRP A 31 17.56 -23.59 -17.08
C TRP A 31 18.14 -22.31 -16.42
N PRO A 32 19.19 -22.36 -15.56
CA PRO A 32 19.75 -21.14 -14.98
C PRO A 32 20.43 -20.23 -15.99
N ALA A 33 20.99 -20.77 -17.07
CA ALA A 33 21.57 -19.97 -18.15
C ALA A 33 20.51 -19.37 -19.10
N ARG A 34 19.26 -19.86 -19.06
CA ARG A 34 18.11 -19.26 -19.74
C ARG A 34 17.44 -18.18 -18.92
N HIS A 35 17.40 -18.34 -17.59
CA HIS A 35 16.76 -17.41 -16.67
C HIS A 35 17.71 -16.98 -15.55
N PRO A 36 18.70 -16.13 -15.85
CA PRO A 36 19.72 -15.72 -14.88
C PRO A 36 19.14 -15.02 -13.65
N ILE A 37 18.06 -14.23 -13.83
CA ILE A 37 17.39 -13.51 -12.74
C ILE A 37 16.64 -14.47 -11.80
N LEU A 38 15.88 -15.42 -12.35
CA LEU A 38 15.15 -16.41 -11.52
C LEU A 38 16.11 -17.36 -10.81
N ALA A 39 17.22 -17.73 -11.45
CA ALA A 39 18.25 -18.56 -10.83
C ALA A 39 18.92 -17.85 -9.64
N LEU A 40 19.17 -16.54 -9.75
CA LEU A 40 19.71 -15.72 -8.66
C LEU A 40 18.73 -15.63 -7.48
N ILE A 41 17.44 -15.39 -7.75
CA ILE A 41 16.40 -15.34 -6.71
C ILE A 41 16.32 -16.68 -5.96
N LEU A 42 16.33 -17.81 -6.69
CA LEU A 42 16.24 -19.14 -6.08
C LEU A 42 17.48 -19.47 -5.23
N ALA A 43 18.67 -19.00 -5.62
CA ALA A 43 19.89 -19.14 -4.83
C ALA A 43 19.81 -18.38 -3.49
N PHE A 44 19.21 -17.19 -3.46
CA PHE A 44 19.00 -16.42 -2.23
C PHE A 44 17.96 -17.04 -1.28
N VAL A 45 16.99 -17.78 -1.81
CA VAL A 45 15.98 -18.47 -0.98
C VAL A 45 16.53 -19.75 -0.35
N VAL A 46 17.40 -20.48 -1.07
CA VAL A 46 17.94 -21.78 -0.61
C VAL A 46 19.19 -21.60 0.26
N ILE A 47 19.92 -20.49 0.12
CA ILE A 47 21.08 -20.15 0.95
C ILE A 47 20.66 -19.02 1.91
N PRO A 48 20.23 -19.33 3.16
CA PRO A 48 19.94 -18.27 4.12
C PRO A 48 21.24 -17.49 4.42
N PRO A 49 21.20 -16.14 4.40
CA PRO A 49 22.33 -15.36 4.88
C PRO A 49 22.47 -15.63 6.37
N VAL A 50 23.64 -16.12 6.78
CA VAL A 50 24.01 -16.33 8.17
C VAL A 50 24.20 -14.94 8.81
N VAL A 51 23.10 -14.29 9.18
CA VAL A 51 23.12 -13.07 9.98
C VAL A 51 22.96 -13.49 11.44
N GLY A 52 24.05 -13.32 12.18
CA GLY A 52 24.19 -13.74 13.57
C GLY A 52 23.17 -13.08 14.50
N LEU A 53 22.66 -13.93 15.38
CA LEU A 53 21.90 -13.64 16.60
C LEU A 53 22.68 -12.72 17.55
N PHE A 54 22.02 -11.71 18.13
CA PHE A 54 22.16 -11.38 19.56
C PHE A 54 20.81 -10.95 20.16
N VAL A 55 20.53 -11.52 21.32
CA VAL A 55 19.28 -11.54 22.11
C VAL A 55 19.32 -10.45 23.20
N THR A 56 18.17 -10.25 23.89
CA THR A 56 17.93 -9.73 25.26
C THR A 56 17.17 -8.39 25.30
N GLY A 57 16.13 -8.15 26.11
CA GLY A 57 15.41 -8.92 27.14
C GLY A 57 14.09 -8.16 27.49
N SER A 58 13.02 -8.88 27.83
CA SER A 58 12.44 -8.98 29.19
C SER A 58 11.27 -8.03 29.52
N SER A 59 10.06 -8.59 29.46
CA SER A 59 8.95 -8.55 30.44
C SER A 59 8.56 -7.27 31.19
N SER A 60 7.26 -6.92 31.18
CA SER A 60 6.46 -6.70 32.40
C SER A 60 4.94 -6.65 32.14
N GLN A 61 4.22 -7.51 32.86
CA GLN A 61 2.77 -7.50 33.06
C GLN A 61 2.32 -6.26 33.85
N LYS A 62 1.10 -5.79 33.58
CA LYS A 62 0.17 -5.37 34.64
C LYS A 62 -1.28 -5.62 34.24
N LYS A 63 -1.88 -6.60 34.93
CA LYS A 63 -3.31 -6.70 35.19
C LYS A 63 -3.68 -5.56 36.15
N ASP A 64 -4.85 -4.97 35.98
CA ASP A 64 -5.68 -4.60 37.12
C ASP A 64 -7.16 -4.80 36.76
N THR A 65 -7.80 -5.65 37.56
CA THR A 65 -9.23 -5.94 37.61
C THR A 65 -9.76 -5.19 38.81
N ALA A 66 -10.82 -4.39 38.64
CA ALA A 66 -11.64 -3.92 39.74
C ALA A 66 -13.12 -4.02 39.35
N THR A 67 -13.81 -4.98 39.96
CA THR A 67 -15.26 -5.17 39.96
C THR A 67 -15.84 -4.47 41.20
N SER A 68 -16.96 -3.76 41.05
CA SER A 68 -18.01 -3.63 42.08
C SER A 68 -19.32 -3.10 41.49
N SER A 69 -20.24 -4.05 41.26
CA SER A 69 -21.69 -4.11 41.52
C SER A 69 -22.62 -2.86 41.53
N THR A 70 -23.64 -2.96 40.66
CA THR A 70 -25.10 -2.81 40.88
C THR A 70 -25.74 -1.42 40.94
N THR A 71 -26.61 -1.12 39.96
CA THR A 71 -28.09 -1.03 40.08
C THR A 71 -28.72 -0.63 38.73
N GLN A 72 -29.74 -1.37 38.28
CA GLN A 72 -30.55 -1.08 37.10
C GLN A 72 -31.78 -0.22 37.48
N GLN A 73 -32.05 0.89 36.79
CA GLN A 73 -33.35 1.24 36.18
C GLN A 73 -33.29 2.58 35.42
N PRO A 74 -34.18 2.80 34.44
CA PRO A 74 -33.92 3.63 33.26
C PRO A 74 -34.25 5.10 33.51
N LYS A 75 -33.37 6.00 33.08
CA LYS A 75 -33.65 7.43 33.00
C LYS A 75 -33.19 7.92 31.63
N SER A 76 -34.16 8.34 30.82
CA SER A 76 -33.95 9.03 29.55
C SER A 76 -32.91 10.13 29.73
N GLU A 77 -31.76 9.94 29.09
CA GLU A 77 -30.72 10.95 28.97
C GLU A 77 -30.83 11.52 27.55
N VAL A 78 -31.32 12.76 27.49
CA VAL A 78 -31.24 13.61 26.31
C VAL A 78 -29.77 13.71 25.95
N GLN A 79 -29.38 13.10 24.84
CA GLN A 79 -28.04 13.22 24.27
C GLN A 79 -27.74 14.69 23.99
N GLN A 80 -26.97 15.28 24.88
CA GLN A 80 -26.34 16.58 24.68
C GLN A 80 -25.26 16.38 23.61
N GLU A 81 -25.59 16.76 22.37
CA GLU A 81 -24.70 16.66 21.22
C GLU A 81 -23.46 17.53 21.46
N LEU A 82 -22.32 16.88 21.73
CA LEU A 82 -21.01 17.51 21.74
C LEU A 82 -20.81 18.20 20.37
N PRO A 83 -20.34 19.45 20.29
CA PRO A 83 -20.16 20.13 19.01
C PRO A 83 -19.19 19.32 18.14
N LYS A 84 -19.69 18.81 17.00
CA LYS A 84 -18.85 18.10 16.03
C LYS A 84 -17.71 19.01 15.58
N PRO A 85 -16.45 18.53 15.56
CA PRO A 85 -15.32 19.34 15.12
C PRO A 85 -15.55 19.81 13.68
N THR A 86 -15.37 21.11 13.43
CA THR A 86 -15.52 21.70 12.09
C THR A 86 -14.25 21.44 11.27
N PRO A 87 -14.33 20.90 10.05
CA PRO A 87 -13.15 20.60 9.24
C PRO A 87 -12.50 21.86 8.66
N MET A 88 -11.18 21.86 8.57
CA MET A 88 -10.42 22.88 7.86
C MET A 88 -10.52 22.64 6.34
N LYS A 89 -11.14 23.58 5.60
CA LYS A 89 -11.19 23.50 4.15
C LYS A 89 -9.82 23.78 3.54
N ILE A 90 -9.37 22.91 2.65
CA ILE A 90 -8.05 23.02 2.00
C ILE A 90 -8.15 22.72 0.50
N ALA A 91 -7.19 23.20 -0.27
CA ALA A 91 -6.96 22.67 -1.60
C ALA A 91 -6.20 21.35 -1.49
N VAL A 92 -6.68 20.30 -2.17
CA VAL A 92 -6.03 18.98 -2.16
C VAL A 92 -4.59 19.04 -2.70
N ARG A 93 -4.31 19.96 -3.61
CA ARG A 93 -2.98 20.22 -4.16
C ARG A 93 -2.00 20.72 -3.11
N ASP A 94 -2.40 21.63 -2.23
CA ASP A 94 -1.51 22.14 -1.19
C ASP A 94 -1.06 21.01 -0.25
N LEU A 95 -1.98 20.11 0.10
CA LEU A 95 -1.65 18.92 0.88
C LEU A 95 -0.65 18.03 0.15
N ALA A 96 -0.96 17.66 -1.10
CA ALA A 96 -0.11 16.77 -1.87
C ALA A 96 1.27 17.37 -2.19
N ASP A 97 1.33 18.66 -2.54
CA ASP A 97 2.56 19.37 -2.89
C ASP A 97 3.46 19.55 -1.66
N ASP A 98 2.90 19.80 -0.47
CA ASP A 98 3.69 19.87 0.77
C ASP A 98 4.35 18.53 1.07
N PHE A 99 3.61 17.41 0.96
CA PHE A 99 4.16 16.06 1.17
C PHE A 99 5.20 15.69 0.10
N ASP A 100 4.95 16.04 -1.16
CA ASP A 100 5.89 15.82 -2.27
C ASP A 100 7.18 16.65 -2.12
N ALA A 101 7.08 17.87 -1.59
CA ALA A 101 8.22 18.74 -1.36
C ALA A 101 9.04 18.32 -0.13
N ASN A 102 8.37 18.02 1.00
CA ASN A 102 9.01 17.60 2.25
C ASN A 102 8.01 16.91 3.18
N GLN A 103 8.02 15.57 3.17
CA GLN A 103 7.18 14.74 4.05
C GLN A 103 7.26 15.13 5.53
N VAL A 104 8.46 15.38 6.08
CA VAL A 104 8.61 15.65 7.53
C VAL A 104 7.95 16.97 7.91
N ALA A 105 8.15 18.01 7.10
CA ALA A 105 7.50 19.30 7.32
C ALA A 105 5.99 19.21 7.12
N ALA A 106 5.54 18.44 6.12
CA ALA A 106 4.13 18.21 5.85
C ALA A 106 3.45 17.46 7.00
N GLU A 107 4.07 16.45 7.59
CA GLU A 107 3.53 15.73 8.74
C GLU A 107 3.39 16.65 9.96
N VAL A 108 4.37 17.51 10.24
CA VAL A 108 4.24 18.52 11.30
C VAL A 108 3.08 19.49 11.01
N LYS A 109 2.90 19.86 9.73
CA LYS A 109 1.87 20.82 9.31
C LYS A 109 0.47 20.22 9.28
N TRP A 110 0.30 18.96 8.88
CA TRP A 110 -0.99 18.40 8.47
C TRP A 110 -1.48 17.26 9.34
N LYS A 111 -0.57 16.45 9.93
CA LYS A 111 -0.96 15.25 10.65
C LYS A 111 -1.95 15.58 11.78
N ASP A 112 -2.93 14.71 11.93
CA ASP A 112 -4.00 14.77 12.92
C ASP A 112 -4.95 15.99 12.76
N LYS A 113 -4.81 16.78 11.68
CA LYS A 113 -5.81 17.80 11.32
C LYS A 113 -7.01 17.16 10.65
N PHE A 114 -8.20 17.59 11.08
CA PHE A 114 -9.46 17.28 10.41
C PHE A 114 -9.68 18.25 9.26
N VAL A 115 -9.66 17.76 8.03
CA VAL A 115 -9.68 18.57 6.80
C VAL A 115 -10.87 18.23 5.91
N GLU A 116 -11.27 19.19 5.07
CA GLU A 116 -12.24 19.01 3.99
C GLU A 116 -11.59 19.41 2.67
N PHE A 117 -11.65 18.53 1.66
CA PHE A 117 -11.14 18.82 0.32
C PHE A 117 -11.98 18.12 -0.74
N SER A 118 -11.93 18.63 -1.97
CA SER A 118 -12.57 17.99 -3.13
C SER A 118 -11.52 17.43 -4.08
N ALA A 119 -11.74 16.21 -4.58
CA ALA A 119 -10.82 15.54 -5.51
C ALA A 119 -11.55 14.51 -6.38
N THR A 120 -10.94 14.16 -7.51
CA THR A 120 -11.48 13.18 -8.47
C THR A 120 -11.08 11.76 -8.09
N ILE A 121 -12.07 10.90 -7.85
CA ILE A 121 -11.86 9.51 -7.45
C ILE A 121 -11.12 8.76 -8.57
N SER A 122 -10.00 8.15 -8.23
CA SER A 122 -9.23 7.32 -9.15
C SER A 122 -9.48 5.83 -8.96
N ASN A 123 -9.73 5.42 -7.72
CA ASN A 123 -10.03 4.03 -7.40
C ASN A 123 -10.95 3.94 -6.18
N ILE A 124 -11.82 2.92 -6.16
CA ILE A 124 -12.75 2.59 -5.08
C ILE A 124 -12.51 1.13 -4.69
N THR A 125 -12.35 0.88 -3.39
CA THR A 125 -12.18 -0.47 -2.81
C THR A 125 -13.14 -0.64 -1.64
N GLU A 126 -13.19 -1.85 -1.07
CA GLU A 126 -13.94 -2.11 0.17
C GLU A 126 -13.45 -1.25 1.36
N SER A 127 -12.19 -0.82 1.34
CA SER A 127 -11.57 -0.06 2.43
C SER A 127 -11.71 1.46 2.30
N GLY A 128 -12.19 1.96 1.16
CA GLY A 128 -12.32 3.39 0.90
C GLY A 128 -11.97 3.79 -0.53
N ILE A 129 -11.57 5.05 -0.70
CA ILE A 129 -11.34 5.69 -2.00
C ILE A 129 -9.93 6.26 -2.11
N SER A 130 -9.38 6.28 -3.32
CA SER A 130 -8.04 6.79 -3.59
C SER A 130 -8.05 7.86 -4.68
N PHE A 131 -7.17 8.84 -4.54
CA PHE A 131 -7.02 10.00 -5.41
C PHE A 131 -5.58 10.05 -5.95
N HIS A 132 -5.46 10.04 -7.27
CA HIS A 132 -4.19 10.20 -8.00
C HIS A 132 -4.16 11.58 -8.67
N ASN A 133 -2.98 12.00 -9.16
CA ASN A 133 -2.79 13.29 -9.83
C ASN A 133 -3.29 14.47 -8.98
N VAL A 134 -3.08 14.37 -7.66
CA VAL A 134 -3.51 15.38 -6.69
C VAL A 134 -2.48 16.47 -6.47
N ALA A 135 -1.21 16.21 -6.79
CA ALA A 135 -0.14 17.20 -6.77
C ALA A 135 -0.14 18.05 -8.05
N THR A 136 0.50 19.21 -7.99
CA THR A 136 0.64 20.13 -9.14
C THR A 136 1.66 19.62 -10.16
N LYS A 137 2.64 18.81 -9.74
CA LYS A 137 3.66 18.26 -10.65
C LYS A 137 3.12 17.07 -11.43
N ASP A 138 3.30 17.09 -12.75
CA ASP A 138 2.82 16.05 -13.69
C ASP A 138 3.36 14.64 -13.42
N PHE A 139 4.53 14.51 -12.78
CA PHE A 139 5.17 13.22 -12.46
C PHE A 139 5.24 12.92 -10.95
N SER A 140 4.44 13.61 -10.13
CA SER A 140 4.38 13.29 -8.71
C SER A 140 3.75 11.90 -8.53
N LEU A 141 4.42 11.05 -7.75
CA LEU A 141 3.87 9.78 -7.29
C LEU A 141 3.03 9.94 -6.03
N THR A 142 2.80 11.18 -5.58
CA THR A 142 2.02 11.45 -4.37
C THR A 142 0.54 11.20 -4.64
N GLN A 143 -0.04 10.35 -3.82
CA GLN A 143 -1.44 9.94 -3.87
C GLN A 143 -2.07 10.11 -2.50
N ILE A 144 -3.39 10.19 -2.46
CA ILE A 144 -4.15 10.21 -1.21
C ILE A 144 -5.03 8.97 -1.15
N SER A 145 -4.93 8.22 -0.05
CA SER A 145 -5.84 7.11 0.25
C SER A 145 -6.70 7.48 1.44
N CYS A 146 -8.00 7.41 1.26
CA CYS A 146 -8.99 7.82 2.21
C CYS A 146 -9.78 6.61 2.71
N ARG A 147 -9.60 6.26 3.98
CA ARG A 147 -10.23 5.11 4.63
C ARG A 147 -11.63 5.47 5.11
N VAL A 148 -12.63 4.84 4.51
CA VAL A 148 -14.05 5.04 4.83
C VAL A 148 -14.54 3.85 5.65
N GLU A 149 -15.08 4.10 6.84
CA GLU A 149 -15.58 3.04 7.72
C GLU A 149 -16.97 2.56 7.31
N ASP A 150 -17.84 3.50 6.95
CA ASP A 150 -19.18 3.19 6.45
C ASP A 150 -19.15 2.94 4.94
N LYS A 151 -19.08 1.65 4.60
CA LYS A 151 -19.04 1.18 3.20
C LYS A 151 -20.27 1.59 2.40
N THR A 152 -21.40 1.91 3.02
CA THR A 152 -22.61 2.29 2.30
C THR A 152 -22.43 3.61 1.55
N GLN A 153 -21.55 4.49 2.04
CA GLN A 153 -21.17 5.75 1.38
C GLN A 153 -20.41 5.52 0.06
N LEU A 154 -19.83 4.34 -0.15
CA LEU A 154 -19.06 4.00 -1.34
C LEU A 154 -19.93 3.47 -2.49
N LEU A 155 -21.09 2.89 -2.16
CA LEU A 155 -21.99 2.25 -3.13
C LEU A 155 -22.45 3.16 -4.28
N PRO A 156 -22.78 4.46 -4.07
CA PRO A 156 -23.22 5.33 -5.16
C PRO A 156 -22.07 5.92 -5.98
N LEU A 157 -20.82 5.79 -5.54
CA LEU A 157 -19.67 6.49 -6.12
C LEU A 157 -19.14 5.78 -7.37
N LYS A 158 -18.51 6.55 -8.26
CA LYS A 158 -17.88 6.05 -9.48
C LYS A 158 -16.48 6.64 -9.65
N ASN A 159 -15.58 5.85 -10.24
CA ASN A 159 -14.28 6.37 -10.67
C ASN A 159 -14.49 7.52 -11.67
N GLY A 160 -13.66 8.55 -11.58
CA GLY A 160 -13.75 9.79 -12.37
C GLY A 160 -14.73 10.83 -11.82
N GLN A 161 -15.53 10.50 -10.79
CA GLN A 161 -16.38 11.48 -10.12
C GLN A 161 -15.54 12.36 -9.19
N THR A 162 -15.81 13.66 -9.19
CA THR A 162 -15.30 14.58 -8.15
C THR A 162 -16.21 14.52 -6.94
N VAL A 163 -15.62 14.33 -5.76
CA VAL A 163 -16.34 14.29 -4.48
C VAL A 163 -15.64 15.17 -3.46
N THR A 164 -16.41 15.67 -2.50
CA THR A 164 -15.90 16.33 -1.31
C THR A 164 -15.80 15.32 -0.18
N VAL A 165 -14.64 15.29 0.47
CA VAL A 165 -14.32 14.35 1.55
C VAL A 165 -13.87 15.11 2.77
N ARG A 166 -14.26 14.61 3.93
CA ARG A 166 -13.75 15.03 5.23
C ARG A 166 -13.00 13.89 5.88
N GLY A 167 -11.90 14.18 6.56
CA GLY A 167 -11.15 13.14 7.27
C GLY A 167 -9.93 13.69 8.00
N VAL A 168 -9.27 12.82 8.76
CA VAL A 168 -8.10 13.16 9.58
C VAL A 168 -6.83 12.77 8.83
N VAL A 169 -5.97 13.73 8.56
CA VAL A 169 -4.70 13.47 7.83
C VAL A 169 -3.76 12.62 8.69
N GLY A 170 -3.20 11.58 8.08
CA GLY A 170 -2.21 10.69 8.68
C GLY A 170 -0.79 10.97 8.19
N THR A 171 0.00 9.90 8.08
CA THR A 171 1.38 9.94 7.57
C THR A 171 1.42 9.54 6.10
N GLN A 172 2.57 9.75 5.46
CA GLN A 172 2.80 9.24 4.10
C GLN A 172 3.64 7.97 4.12
N THR A 173 3.26 6.97 3.32
CA THR A 173 4.04 5.73 3.13
C THR A 173 4.10 5.40 1.66
N ILE A 174 5.31 5.35 1.09
CA ILE A 174 5.55 5.03 -0.33
C ILE A 174 4.70 5.95 -1.24
N GLY A 175 4.75 7.27 -1.01
CA GLY A 175 4.00 8.26 -1.79
C GLY A 175 2.52 8.37 -1.46
N VAL A 176 1.95 7.46 -0.66
CA VAL A 176 0.51 7.48 -0.31
C VAL A 176 0.30 8.17 1.03
N ILE A 177 -0.41 9.29 1.02
CA ILE A 177 -0.87 10.01 2.20
C ILE A 177 -2.15 9.32 2.69
N GLU A 178 -2.14 8.81 3.92
CA GLU A 178 -3.33 8.24 4.55
C GLU A 178 -4.24 9.35 5.08
N VAL A 179 -5.54 9.27 4.81
CA VAL A 179 -6.58 10.05 5.48
C VAL A 179 -7.55 9.06 6.15
N ARG A 180 -7.68 9.17 7.46
CA ARG A 180 -8.48 8.26 8.31
C ARG A 180 -9.86 8.85 8.57
N GLN A 181 -10.80 7.99 8.96
CA GLN A 181 -12.16 8.38 9.37
C GLN A 181 -12.83 9.25 8.31
N CYS A 182 -12.76 8.81 7.06
CA CYS A 182 -13.29 9.58 5.96
C CYS A 182 -14.82 9.52 5.89
N GLU A 183 -15.42 10.67 5.62
CA GLU A 183 -16.86 10.84 5.33
C GLU A 183 -17.04 11.58 4.01
N ILE A 184 -18.01 11.13 3.20
CA ILE A 184 -18.35 11.75 1.92
C ILE A 184 -19.34 12.90 2.17
N ALA A 185 -18.93 14.13 1.88
CA ALA A 185 -19.68 15.33 2.22
C ALA A 185 -20.63 15.83 1.10
N SER A 186 -20.30 15.58 -0.18
CA SER A 186 -21.14 15.71 -1.40
C SER A 186 -20.28 15.79 -2.67
#